data_AF-A0A3P6DV94-F1
#
_entry.id   AF-A0A3P6DV94-F1
#
_cell.length_a   1.000
_cell.length_b   1.000
_cell.length_c   1.000
_cell.angle_alpha   90.00
_cell.angle_beta   90.00
_cell.angle_gamma   90.00
#
_symmetry.space_group_name_H-M   'P 1'
#
loop_
_entity.id
_entity.type
_entity.pdbx_description
1 polymer ?
#
loop_
_entity_poly.entity_id
_entity_poly.type
_entity_poly.pdbx_seq_one_letter_code
_entity_poly.pdbx_strand_id
1 'polypeptide(L)'
;MAHLDKELAGYWAKLPMIRRLMLSHPDKSWIALNTRSFLLRNCQWSLDLLDAWAPMGPKGVIRNEAGKVLTGYLKGRPAFEADDQSALIYLLLSQKDTWMEKAFVEIQYYLHGFWEGLVDMYEEMVESISRGWVMRDGRF
;
A
#
# COMPACT_ATOMS: atom_id res chain seq x y z
N MET A 1 -5.14 7.03 18.96
CA MET A 1 -4.74 5.62 18.73
C MET A 1 -6.02 4.81 18.60
N ALA A 2 -6.36 4.33 17.39
CA ALA A 2 -7.60 3.59 17.17
C ALA A 2 -7.38 2.12 17.50
N HIS A 3 -7.85 1.68 18.67
CA HIS A 3 -7.88 0.27 19.05
C HIS A 3 -8.99 -0.44 18.28
N LEU A 4 -8.63 -1.15 17.23
CA LEU A 4 -9.54 -1.96 16.43
C LEU A 4 -9.39 -3.41 16.87
N ASP A 5 -10.20 -3.75 17.88
CA ASP A 5 -10.42 -5.08 18.44
C ASP A 5 -9.27 -5.70 19.25
N LYS A 6 -9.51 -5.89 20.55
CA LYS A 6 -8.51 -6.44 21.50
C LYS A 6 -8.39 -7.96 21.42
N GLU A 7 -9.30 -8.64 20.72
CA GLU A 7 -9.36 -10.11 20.69
C GLU A 7 -8.43 -10.76 19.64
N LEU A 8 -7.97 -10.00 18.64
CA LEU A 8 -7.18 -10.52 17.51
C LEU A 8 -5.77 -9.91 17.47
N ALA A 9 -4.96 -10.22 18.49
CA ALA A 9 -3.56 -9.85 18.54
C ALA A 9 -2.64 -10.85 17.79
N GLY A 10 -1.43 -10.41 17.45
CA GLY A 10 -0.40 -11.24 16.80
C GLY A 10 -0.75 -11.63 15.35
N TYR A 11 -0.48 -12.88 14.97
CA TYR A 11 -0.69 -13.40 13.60
C TYR A 11 -2.11 -13.26 13.06
N TRP A 12 -3.10 -13.01 13.93
CA TRP A 12 -4.50 -12.83 13.56
C TRP A 12 -4.87 -11.37 13.26
N ALA A 13 -4.02 -10.39 13.59
CA ALA A 13 -4.24 -8.98 13.26
C ALA A 13 -4.26 -8.72 11.73
N LYS A 14 -3.60 -9.59 10.96
CA LYS A 14 -3.62 -9.53 9.48
C LYS A 14 -4.98 -9.92 8.92
N LEU A 15 -5.80 -10.72 9.60
CA LEU A 15 -7.09 -11.16 9.07
C LEU A 15 -8.14 -10.06 9.04
N PRO A 16 -8.31 -9.21 10.08
CA PRO A 16 -9.10 -7.99 9.97
C PRO A 16 -8.53 -7.02 8.92
N MET A 17 -7.21 -6.92 8.76
CA MET A 17 -6.60 -6.08 7.72
C MET A 17 -6.83 -6.60 6.31
N ILE A 18 -6.64 -7.90 6.05
CA ILE A 18 -6.88 -8.56 4.77
C ILE A 18 -8.36 -8.60 4.47
N ARG A 19 -9.21 -8.90 5.47
CA ARG A 19 -10.67 -8.83 5.35
C ARG A 19 -11.12 -7.39 5.09
N ARG A 20 -10.51 -6.38 5.71
CA ARG A 20 -10.75 -4.98 5.35
C ARG A 20 -10.24 -4.73 3.94
N LEU A 21 -9.03 -5.11 3.55
CA LEU A 21 -8.51 -4.92 2.19
C LEU A 21 -9.39 -5.58 1.11
N MET A 22 -9.87 -6.80 1.38
CA MET A 22 -10.75 -7.59 0.51
C MET A 22 -12.21 -7.11 0.52
N LEU A 23 -12.69 -6.50 1.61
CA LEU A 23 -14.04 -5.92 1.72
C LEU A 23 -14.08 -4.39 1.47
N SER A 24 -12.94 -3.68 1.44
CA SER A 24 -12.84 -2.19 1.44
C SER A 24 -12.49 -1.56 0.11
N HIS A 25 -12.27 -2.34 -0.95
CA HIS A 25 -12.25 -1.78 -2.31
C HIS A 25 -13.66 -1.66 -2.92
N PRO A 26 -14.58 -0.97 -2.22
CA PRO A 26 -15.34 0.11 -2.88
C PRO A 26 -14.83 1.53 -2.55
N ASP A 27 -13.90 1.71 -1.62
CA ASP A 27 -13.41 3.03 -1.20
C ASP A 27 -11.97 3.31 -1.68
N LYS A 28 -11.81 4.43 -2.40
CA LYS A 28 -10.56 4.92 -3.02
C LYS A 28 -9.51 5.39 -2.00
N SER A 29 -9.03 4.53 -1.10
CA SER A 29 -8.08 4.90 -0.03
C SER A 29 -6.71 5.35 -0.56
N TRP A 30 -6.15 6.43 0.01
CA TRP A 30 -4.82 6.95 -0.36
C TRP A 30 -3.63 6.15 0.18
N ILE A 31 -3.89 5.18 1.07
CA ILE A 31 -2.88 4.25 1.62
C ILE A 31 -3.08 2.81 1.10
N ALA A 32 -3.80 2.64 -0.02
CA ALA A 32 -4.10 1.32 -0.58
C ALA A 32 -2.88 0.57 -1.12
N LEU A 33 -1.82 1.29 -1.50
CA LEU A 33 -0.52 0.76 -1.89
C LEU A 33 0.59 1.68 -1.38
N ASN A 34 1.84 1.24 -1.50
CA ASN A 34 3.02 2.02 -1.18
C ASN A 34 3.98 2.10 -2.37
N THR A 35 4.61 3.27 -2.56
CA THR A 35 5.57 3.51 -3.66
C THR A 35 7.02 3.65 -3.19
N ARG A 36 7.32 3.43 -1.91
CA ARG A 36 8.71 3.43 -1.41
C ARG A 36 9.40 2.09 -1.64
N SER A 37 8.64 1.00 -1.67
CA SER A 37 9.14 -0.35 -1.98
C SER A 37 8.21 -1.02 -3.00
N PHE A 38 8.67 -1.12 -4.24
CA PHE A 38 7.94 -1.74 -5.34
C PHE A 38 8.91 -2.28 -6.38
N LEU A 39 8.42 -3.18 -7.24
CA LEU A 39 9.18 -3.71 -8.36
C LEU A 39 8.59 -3.19 -9.67
N LEU A 40 9.46 -2.70 -10.55
CA LEU A 40 9.08 -2.25 -11.89
C LEU A 40 9.88 -3.05 -12.91
N ARG A 41 9.18 -3.81 -13.76
CA ARG A 41 9.82 -4.58 -14.83
C ARG A 41 10.41 -3.61 -15.85
N ASN A 42 11.63 -3.85 -16.31
CA ASN A 42 12.16 -3.12 -17.46
C ASN A 42 11.45 -3.56 -18.75
N CYS A 43 10.48 -2.78 -19.23
CA CYS A 43 9.75 -3.02 -20.47
C CYS A 43 9.02 -1.75 -20.93
N GLN A 44 8.54 -1.77 -22.17
CA GLN A 44 7.81 -0.63 -22.76
C GLN A 44 6.62 -0.19 -21.91
N TRP A 45 5.83 -1.14 -21.39
CA TRP A 45 4.69 -0.83 -20.54
C TRP A 45 5.08 -0.01 -19.30
N SER A 46 6.26 -0.26 -18.73
CA SER A 46 6.74 0.50 -17.58
C SER A 46 7.20 1.91 -17.95
N LEU A 47 7.72 2.10 -19.17
CA LEU A 47 8.02 3.44 -19.69
C LEU A 47 6.72 4.24 -19.87
N ASP A 48 5.72 3.62 -20.47
CA ASP A 48 4.41 4.25 -20.67
C ASP A 48 3.73 4.60 -19.33
N LEU A 49 3.87 3.73 -18.32
CA LEU A 49 3.38 3.99 -16.96
C LEU A 49 4.09 5.19 -16.33
N LEU A 50 5.42 5.29 -16.47
CA LEU A 50 6.19 6.41 -15.92
C LEU A 50 5.76 7.74 -16.56
N ASP A 51 5.54 7.75 -17.88
CA ASP A 51 5.06 8.93 -18.61
C ASP A 51 3.65 9.34 -18.17
N ALA A 52 2.76 8.37 -17.90
CA ALA A 52 1.41 8.64 -17.39
C ALA A 52 1.39 9.09 -15.92
N TRP A 53 2.40 8.70 -15.13
CA TRP A 53 2.49 9.01 -13.70
C TRP A 53 3.15 10.37 -13.42
N ALA A 54 4.14 10.75 -14.24
CA ALA A 54 4.88 12.00 -14.12
C ALA A 54 4.07 13.33 -14.10
N PRO A 55 2.90 13.48 -14.76
CA PRO A 55 2.25 14.77 -14.95
C PRO A 55 1.82 15.50 -13.66
N MET A 56 1.61 14.79 -12.56
CA MET A 56 1.30 15.40 -11.25
C MET A 56 2.55 15.83 -10.47
N GLY A 57 3.74 15.52 -10.99
CA GLY A 57 5.03 15.74 -10.34
C GLY A 57 5.61 17.16 -10.40
N PRO A 58 5.46 17.97 -11.46
CA PRO A 58 6.13 19.27 -11.55
C PRO A 58 5.76 20.24 -10.41
N LYS A 59 6.78 20.74 -9.69
CA LYS A 59 6.60 21.67 -8.55
C LYS A 59 5.87 22.95 -8.95
N GLY A 60 5.22 23.57 -7.96
CA GLY A 60 4.50 24.83 -8.14
C GLY A 60 3.02 24.58 -8.39
N VAL A 61 2.43 25.34 -9.31
CA VAL A 61 0.99 25.33 -9.56
C VAL A 61 0.48 23.93 -9.92
N ILE A 62 1.20 23.20 -10.78
CA ILE A 62 0.80 21.86 -11.24
C ILE A 62 0.63 20.89 -10.06
N ARG A 63 1.68 20.71 -9.23
CA ARG A 63 1.63 19.80 -8.07
C ARG A 63 0.60 20.24 -7.02
N ASN A 64 0.41 21.54 -6.81
CA ASN A 64 -0.57 22.05 -5.87
C ASN A 64 -2.01 21.77 -6.32
N GLU A 65 -2.33 22.04 -7.59
CA GLU A 65 -3.66 21.74 -8.14
C GLU A 65 -3.91 20.24 -8.22
N ALA A 66 -2.90 19.44 -8.61
CA ALA A 66 -2.99 17.99 -8.56
C ALA A 66 -3.25 17.49 -7.12
N GLY A 67 -2.63 18.08 -6.11
CA GLY A 67 -2.88 17.76 -4.69
C GLY A 67 -4.34 17.94 -4.29
N LYS A 68 -5.01 18.99 -4.78
CA LYS A 68 -6.46 19.20 -4.55
C LYS A 68 -7.30 18.12 -5.23
N VAL A 69 -6.98 17.77 -6.48
CA VAL A 69 -7.66 16.68 -7.21
C VAL A 69 -7.52 15.35 -6.46
N LEU A 70 -6.32 15.01 -6.02
CA LEU A 70 -6.03 13.79 -5.27
C LEU A 70 -6.77 13.75 -3.93
N THR A 71 -6.81 14.88 -3.21
CA THR A 71 -7.55 15.00 -1.94
C THR A 71 -9.05 14.83 -2.13
N GLY A 72 -9.61 15.36 -3.22
CA GLY A 72 -11.03 15.19 -3.55
C GLY A 72 -11.40 13.79 -4.03
N TYR A 73 -10.45 13.07 -4.65
CA TYR A 73 -10.67 11.74 -5.21
C TYR A 73 -10.40 10.60 -4.21
N LEU A 74 -9.37 10.76 -3.37
CA LEU A 74 -8.87 9.69 -2.50
C LEU A 74 -9.36 9.85 -1.06
N LYS A 75 -10.04 8.82 -0.56
CA LYS A 75 -10.60 8.78 0.78
C LYS A 75 -9.49 8.85 1.84
N GLY A 76 -9.65 9.78 2.78
CA GLY A 76 -8.77 9.93 3.94
C GLY A 76 -7.43 10.60 3.65
N ARG A 77 -7.18 11.07 2.42
CA ARG A 77 -5.97 11.83 2.10
C ARG A 77 -6.04 13.22 2.76
N PRO A 78 -5.05 13.64 3.55
CA PRO A 78 -5.00 15.01 4.04
C PRO A 78 -4.76 16.02 2.90
N ALA A 79 -5.05 17.29 3.13
CA ALA A 79 -4.84 18.34 2.15
C ALA A 79 -3.37 18.78 2.12
N PHE A 80 -2.65 18.37 1.06
CA PHE A 80 -1.28 18.79 0.76
C PHE A 80 -1.00 18.62 -0.74
N GLU A 81 0.18 19.07 -1.20
CA GLU A 81 0.63 18.93 -2.59
C GLU A 81 0.58 17.47 -3.08
N ALA A 82 0.51 17.25 -4.39
CA ALA A 82 0.56 15.89 -4.92
C ALA A 82 1.85 15.14 -4.53
N ASP A 83 1.68 13.88 -4.14
CA ASP A 83 2.75 12.90 -3.88
C ASP A 83 2.64 11.75 -4.88
N ASP A 84 3.76 11.05 -5.06
CA ASP A 84 3.91 9.94 -6.01
C ASP A 84 2.97 8.77 -5.67
N GLN A 85 2.82 8.41 -4.38
CA GLN A 85 1.92 7.34 -3.93
C GLN A 85 0.47 7.62 -4.32
N SER A 86 -0.03 8.81 -3.96
CA SER A 86 -1.39 9.22 -4.28
C SER A 86 -1.63 9.33 -5.78
N ALA A 87 -0.65 9.86 -6.54
CA ALA A 87 -0.74 9.96 -7.99
C ALA A 87 -0.82 8.58 -8.66
N LEU A 88 -0.06 7.58 -8.18
CA LEU A 88 -0.10 6.22 -8.71
C LEU A 88 -1.45 5.55 -8.41
N ILE A 89 -1.95 5.68 -7.17
CA ILE A 89 -3.26 5.15 -6.78
C ILE A 89 -4.36 5.78 -7.65
N TYR A 90 -4.31 7.09 -7.85
CA TYR A 90 -5.26 7.79 -8.71
C TYR A 90 -5.21 7.25 -10.15
N LEU A 91 -4.02 7.09 -10.73
CA LEU A 91 -3.84 6.57 -12.09
C LEU A 91 -4.41 5.16 -12.23
N LEU A 92 -4.03 4.25 -11.32
CA LEU A 92 -4.49 2.85 -11.34
C LEU A 92 -6.00 2.73 -11.14
N LEU A 93 -6.61 3.58 -10.32
CA LEU A 93 -8.05 3.54 -10.08
C LEU A 93 -8.87 4.26 -11.16
N SER A 94 -8.37 5.37 -11.69
CA SER A 94 -9.08 6.17 -12.71
C SER A 94 -8.98 5.57 -14.12
N GLN A 95 -7.91 4.84 -14.40
CA GLN A 95 -7.63 4.18 -15.68
C GLN A 95 -7.39 2.67 -15.49
N LYS A 96 -8.20 2.04 -14.64
CA LYS A 96 -8.03 0.64 -14.22
C LYS A 96 -7.91 -0.33 -15.40
N ASP A 97 -8.72 -0.14 -16.45
CA ASP A 97 -8.77 -1.04 -17.59
C ASP A 97 -7.48 -0.96 -18.45
N THR A 98 -6.70 0.09 -18.29
CA THR A 98 -5.41 0.29 -18.97
C THR A 98 -4.24 -0.25 -18.17
N TRP A 99 -4.22 -0.03 -16.86
CA TRP A 99 -3.01 -0.27 -16.04
C TRP A 99 -3.11 -1.48 -15.12
N MET A 100 -4.30 -1.84 -14.64
CA MET A 100 -4.44 -2.86 -13.59
C MET A 100 -4.17 -4.28 -14.10
N GLU A 101 -4.31 -4.55 -15.40
CA GLU A 101 -4.06 -5.89 -15.96
C GLU A 101 -2.63 -6.38 -15.68
N LYS A 102 -1.65 -5.47 -15.60
CA LYS A 102 -0.24 -5.79 -15.38
C LYS A 102 0.27 -5.36 -14.00
N ALA A 103 -0.60 -4.85 -13.14
CA ALA A 103 -0.26 -4.48 -11.78
C ALA A 103 -0.65 -5.60 -10.80
N PHE A 104 0.29 -6.01 -9.95
CA PHE A 104 0.05 -6.95 -8.87
C PHE A 104 0.22 -6.26 -7.53
N VAL A 105 -0.82 -6.32 -6.68
CA VAL A 105 -0.78 -5.77 -5.32
C VAL A 105 -0.43 -6.89 -4.35
N GLU A 106 0.81 -6.88 -3.86
CA GLU A 106 1.31 -7.88 -2.91
C GLU A 106 0.72 -7.67 -1.51
N ILE A 107 0.20 -8.74 -0.92
CA ILE A 107 -0.44 -8.75 0.41
C ILE A 107 -0.02 -9.95 1.27
N GLN A 108 0.73 -10.90 0.72
CA GLN A 108 1.13 -12.15 1.37
C GLN A 108 2.38 -11.97 2.24
N TYR A 109 3.23 -11.00 1.92
CA TYR A 109 4.38 -10.61 2.73
C TYR A 109 4.58 -9.09 2.73
N TYR A 110 5.35 -8.58 3.70
CA TYR A 110 5.65 -7.16 3.81
C TYR A 110 6.71 -6.73 2.78
N LEU A 111 6.31 -6.57 1.52
CA LEU A 111 7.14 -5.84 0.55
C LEU A 111 7.37 -4.39 1.03
N HIS A 112 6.35 -3.81 1.64
CA HIS A 112 6.44 -2.61 2.48
C HIS A 112 5.75 -2.87 3.81
N GLY A 113 6.42 -2.57 4.92
CA GLY A 113 5.92 -2.73 6.27
C GLY A 113 5.83 -1.40 7.01
N PHE A 114 4.66 -1.05 7.53
CA PHE A 114 4.53 0.13 8.39
C PHE A 114 5.14 -0.17 9.75
N TRP A 115 6.18 0.57 10.10
CA TRP A 115 7.06 0.28 11.24
C TRP A 115 6.30 0.14 12.58
N GLU A 116 5.29 0.97 12.84
CA GLU A 116 4.52 0.92 14.10
C GLU A 116 3.87 -0.45 14.33
N GLY A 117 3.50 -1.17 13.27
CA GLY A 117 2.93 -2.52 13.38
C GLY A 117 3.96 -3.65 13.43
N LEU A 118 5.27 -3.34 13.36
CA LEU A 118 6.34 -4.32 13.24
C LEU A 118 7.36 -4.25 14.36
N VAL A 119 7.75 -3.04 14.77
CA VAL A 119 8.88 -2.84 15.69
C VAL A 119 8.65 -3.51 17.05
N ASP A 120 7.41 -3.48 17.54
CA ASP A 120 7.03 -4.07 18.82
C ASP A 120 6.99 -5.62 18.79
N MET A 121 7.08 -6.23 17.60
CA MET A 121 7.08 -7.68 17.43
C MET A 121 8.49 -8.26 17.26
N TYR A 122 9.54 -7.43 17.25
CA TYR A 122 10.89 -7.92 16.95
C TYR A 122 11.42 -8.91 17.98
N GLU A 123 11.17 -8.70 19.27
CA GLU A 123 11.56 -9.62 20.33
C GLU A 123 10.91 -11.00 20.13
N GLU A 124 9.60 -11.03 19.84
CA GLU A 124 8.86 -12.26 19.55
C GLU A 124 9.39 -12.96 18.29
N MET A 125 9.68 -12.19 17.23
CA MET A 125 10.25 -12.71 15.99
C MET A 125 11.62 -13.36 16.25
N VAL A 126 12.51 -12.70 16.99
CA VAL A 126 13.85 -13.24 17.31
C VAL A 126 13.74 -14.51 18.15
N GLU A 127 12.85 -14.55 19.15
CA GLU A 127 12.58 -15.76 19.91
C GLU A 127 12.09 -16.90 19.02
N SER A 128 11.16 -16.62 18.10
CA SER A 128 10.66 -17.63 17.17
C SER A 128 11.74 -18.15 16.20
N ILE A 129 12.61 -17.26 15.70
CA ILE A 129 13.71 -17.60 14.78
C ILE A 129 14.79 -18.41 15.50
N SER A 130 15.15 -18.01 16.72
CA SER A 130 16.22 -18.63 17.52
C SER A 130 15.87 -20.02 18.06
N ARG A 131 14.59 -20.31 18.27
CA ARG A 131 14.10 -21.69 18.54
C ARG A 131 14.21 -22.62 17.33
N GLY A 132 14.82 -22.14 16.24
CA GLY A 132 14.68 -22.67 14.90
C GLY A 132 13.27 -22.41 14.43
N TRP A 133 13.09 -22.14 13.14
CA TRP A 133 11.80 -22.40 12.50
C TRP A 133 11.55 -23.92 12.53
N VAL A 134 11.28 -24.46 13.72
CA VAL A 134 10.65 -25.76 13.85
C VAL A 134 9.29 -25.53 13.23
N MET A 135 9.09 -26.11 12.05
CA MET A 135 7.80 -26.33 11.44
C MET A 135 6.89 -26.99 12.47
N ARG A 136 6.28 -26.21 13.36
CA ARG A 136 5.12 -26.65 14.13
C ARG A 136 3.94 -26.43 13.22
N ASP A 137 3.66 -27.50 12.48
CA ASP A 137 2.31 -27.89 12.08
C ASP A 137 1.74 -27.21 10.82
N GLY A 138 2.63 -26.80 9.90
CA GLY A 138 2.37 -26.79 8.45
C GLY A 138 1.08 -26.10 8.01
N ARG A 139 0.75 -24.94 8.60
CA ARG A 139 -0.46 -24.19 8.23
C ARG A 139 -0.15 -22.70 8.11
N PHE A 140 -0.36 -22.19 6.89
CA PHE A 140 -0.23 -20.80 6.46
C PHE A 140 -1.19 -19.85 7.20
#